data_AF-A0A2U3Y7A9-F1
#
_entry.id   AF-A0A2U3Y7A9-F1
#
_cell.length_a   1.000
_cell.length_b   1.000
_cell.length_c   1.000
_cell.angle_alpha   90.00
_cell.angle_beta   90.00
_cell.angle_gamma   90.00
#
_symmetry.space_group_name_H-M   'P 1'
#
loop_
_entity.id
_entity.type
_entity.pdbx_description
1 polymer ?
#
loop_
_entity_poly.entity_id
_entity_poly.type
_entity_poly.pdbx_seq_one_letter_code
_entity_poly.pdbx_strand_id
1 'polypeptide(L)'
;MWPLDPSRKEVLRFAVSCRVLTLVLQALFNAIIPDHRAEAFSPPRLAPSGSVDQLVEGLLGGLSHWDAEHFLFIAEHGYLYEHNFAFFPGFPLALLVGAELLRPLQALLNLRSRLLISVALLNSLFSMLAAVALHDLGCLVLRCPRQAFYGALLFCLSPANVFLAAGYSEALFALLTFSAMGQLERGRSWTSGLLFALATGVRSNGLVNIGFLVYSQCQGFLSSLMVLNLLRPLLKLMGSVFLSVFMLGLPFALFQYYAYTQFCLSGSARPIPEPLLKLAVDKGYRIVEGNEPPWCSWELPLIYSYIQDIYWNVGFLRYYELKQVPNFLLAAPVAILVAWATWTYVTTHPWLCLTLGMHRSKKSKTLEKADPGFLGPRVFVYLVHAAVLLLFGSLCIHVQVLTRFLGSSTPIVYWFPAYLLQNQEPLLRSLETVPWKPLAGDSLPGQKIPRNSIMGLVYNWKTYSLVTRCILGYFLSYWLLGLLLHCNFLPWT
;
A
#
# COMPACT_ATOMS: atom_id res chain seq x y z
N MET A 1 -15.40 -2.82 -23.54
CA MET A 1 -16.23 -2.63 -22.33
C MET A 1 -16.54 -4.00 -21.74
N TRP A 2 -15.93 -4.38 -20.62
CA TRP A 2 -16.42 -5.52 -19.85
C TRP A 2 -17.76 -5.12 -19.22
N PRO A 3 -18.84 -5.91 -19.32
CA PRO A 3 -20.02 -5.66 -18.52
C PRO A 3 -19.58 -5.65 -17.04
N LEU A 4 -19.88 -4.56 -16.33
CA LEU A 4 -19.54 -4.41 -14.92
C LEU A 4 -20.18 -5.56 -14.15
N ASP A 5 -19.37 -6.52 -13.70
CA ASP A 5 -19.79 -7.54 -12.75
C ASP A 5 -20.49 -6.84 -11.57
N PRO A 6 -21.73 -7.23 -11.21
CA PRO A 6 -22.47 -6.61 -10.10
C PRO A 6 -21.64 -6.52 -8.81
N SER A 7 -20.73 -7.47 -8.60
CA SER A 7 -19.74 -7.48 -7.52
C SER A 7 -18.91 -6.21 -7.42
N ARG A 8 -18.34 -5.82 -8.55
CA ARG A 8 -17.42 -4.71 -8.71
C ARG A 8 -18.11 -3.38 -8.46
N LYS A 9 -19.38 -3.27 -8.88
CA LYS A 9 -20.21 -2.08 -8.63
C LYS A 9 -20.47 -1.90 -7.12
N GLU A 10 -20.75 -2.97 -6.39
CA GLU A 10 -20.94 -2.89 -4.94
C GLU A 10 -19.63 -2.60 -4.20
N VAL A 11 -18.50 -3.20 -4.61
CA VAL A 11 -17.17 -2.84 -4.06
C VAL A 11 -16.90 -1.35 -4.24
N LEU A 12 -17.12 -0.82 -5.44
CA LEU A 12 -16.91 0.61 -5.72
C LEU A 12 -17.83 1.49 -4.87
N ARG A 13 -19.13 1.16 -4.78
CA ARG A 13 -20.09 1.91 -3.95
C ARG A 13 -19.67 1.92 -2.47
N PHE A 14 -19.23 0.77 -1.95
CA PHE A 14 -18.75 0.66 -0.58
C PHE A 14 -17.47 1.47 -0.37
N ALA A 15 -16.51 1.37 -1.29
CA ALA A 15 -15.26 2.13 -1.24
C ALA A 15 -15.51 3.65 -1.22
N VAL A 16 -16.41 4.14 -2.08
CA VAL A 16 -16.85 5.56 -2.10
C VAL A 16 -17.43 5.95 -0.75
N SER A 17 -18.34 5.14 -0.20
CA SER A 17 -18.99 5.42 1.09
C SER A 17 -17.97 5.49 2.23
N CYS A 18 -17.02 4.55 2.26
CA CYS A 18 -15.93 4.55 3.25
C CYS A 18 -15.00 5.75 3.08
N ARG A 19 -14.69 6.19 1.85
CA ARG A 19 -13.87 7.39 1.61
C ARG A 19 -14.55 8.66 2.09
N VAL A 20 -15.80 8.86 1.70
CA VAL A 20 -16.59 10.02 2.16
C VAL A 20 -16.64 10.05 3.68
N LEU A 21 -16.94 8.92 4.32
CA LEU A 21 -16.96 8.83 5.78
C LEU A 21 -15.58 9.12 6.41
N THR A 22 -14.50 8.60 5.82
CA THR A 22 -13.12 8.88 6.30
C THR A 22 -12.82 10.38 6.25
N LEU A 23 -13.12 11.05 5.14
CA LEU A 23 -12.86 12.49 5.01
C LEU A 23 -13.72 13.33 5.95
N VAL A 24 -15.00 12.97 6.13
CA VAL A 24 -15.90 13.66 7.08
C VAL A 24 -15.40 13.51 8.51
N LEU A 25 -15.04 12.29 8.93
CA LEU A 25 -14.53 12.04 10.28
C LEU A 25 -13.18 12.70 10.51
N GLN A 26 -12.28 12.68 9.52
CA GLN A 26 -11.01 13.39 9.59
C GLN A 26 -11.20 14.89 9.77
N ALA A 27 -12.09 15.54 8.99
CA ALA A 27 -12.40 16.95 9.16
C ALA A 27 -12.99 17.24 10.56
N LEU A 28 -13.85 16.36 11.05
CA LEU A 28 -14.45 16.46 12.39
C LEU A 28 -13.39 16.36 13.49
N PHE A 29 -12.51 15.36 13.45
CA PHE A 29 -11.45 15.17 14.44
C PHE A 29 -10.43 16.30 14.40
N ASN A 30 -10.05 16.76 13.21
CA ASN A 30 -9.18 17.92 13.03
C ASN A 30 -9.77 19.20 13.65
N ALA A 31 -11.09 19.36 13.62
CA ALA A 31 -11.77 20.54 14.18
C ALA A 31 -11.97 20.45 15.71
N ILE A 32 -12.14 19.26 16.27
CA ILE A 32 -12.51 19.08 17.69
C ILE A 32 -11.29 18.82 18.58
N ILE A 33 -10.31 18.08 18.09
CA ILE A 33 -9.17 17.62 18.89
C ILE A 33 -7.96 18.52 18.56
N PRO A 34 -7.30 19.11 19.56
CA PRO A 34 -6.11 19.91 19.30
C PRO A 34 -4.92 19.02 18.94
N ASP A 35 -4.04 19.55 18.08
CA ASP A 35 -2.84 18.82 17.67
C ASP A 35 -1.86 18.62 18.83
N HIS A 36 -1.33 17.40 18.92
CA HIS A 36 -0.22 17.10 19.79
C HIS A 36 1.06 17.81 19.32
N ARG A 37 1.95 18.19 20.23
CA ARG A 37 3.24 18.79 19.87
C ARG A 37 4.29 17.70 19.68
N ALA A 38 4.38 17.16 18.46
CA ALA A 38 5.43 16.21 18.10
C ALA A 38 6.65 16.93 17.50
N GLU A 39 7.84 16.37 17.71
CA GLU A 39 9.10 16.84 17.10
C GLU A 39 9.28 16.29 15.66
N ALA A 40 8.20 16.26 14.88
CA ALA A 40 8.22 15.81 13.49
C ALA A 40 8.61 16.95 12.53
N PHE A 41 8.83 16.60 11.26
CA PHE A 41 9.11 17.57 10.21
C PHE A 41 7.92 18.51 10.00
N SER A 42 8.13 19.80 10.23
CA SER A 42 7.10 20.84 10.16
C SER A 42 7.71 22.15 9.60
N PRO A 43 7.82 22.29 8.27
CA PRO A 43 8.43 23.45 7.64
C PRO A 43 7.53 24.70 7.77
N PRO A 44 8.11 25.91 7.83
CA PRO A 44 7.33 27.15 7.89
C PRO A 44 6.53 27.36 6.59
N ARG A 45 5.29 27.86 6.72
CA ARG A 45 4.45 28.23 5.57
C ARG A 45 4.91 29.57 5.00
N LEU A 46 5.37 29.59 3.75
CA LEU A 46 5.91 30.80 3.10
C LEU A 46 4.83 31.67 2.45
N ALA A 47 3.76 31.05 1.93
CA ALA A 47 2.68 31.76 1.26
C ALA A 47 1.66 32.30 2.28
N PRO A 48 1.13 33.52 2.09
CA PRO A 48 0.04 34.02 2.92
C PRO A 48 -1.21 33.14 2.75
N SER A 49 -1.96 32.94 3.83
CA SER A 49 -3.21 32.17 3.81
C SER A 49 -4.42 33.11 3.72
N GLY A 50 -5.20 32.98 2.65
CA GLY A 50 -6.51 33.62 2.54
C GLY A 50 -7.58 32.88 3.37
N SER A 51 -8.79 33.45 3.48
CA SER A 51 -9.89 32.80 4.21
C SER A 51 -10.28 31.44 3.63
N VAL A 52 -10.18 31.27 2.30
CA VAL A 52 -10.46 29.98 1.64
C VAL A 52 -9.35 28.97 1.94
N ASP A 53 -8.09 29.39 1.99
CA ASP A 53 -6.97 28.52 2.40
C ASP A 53 -7.14 28.05 3.84
N GLN A 54 -7.57 28.94 4.74
CA GLN A 54 -7.86 28.57 6.14
C GLN A 54 -9.02 27.56 6.24
N LEU A 55 -10.04 27.68 5.39
CA LEU A 55 -11.12 26.69 5.32
C LEU A 55 -10.60 25.33 4.83
N VAL A 56 -9.75 25.32 3.80
CA VAL A 56 -9.13 24.09 3.29
C VAL A 56 -8.25 23.45 4.37
N GLU A 57 -7.44 24.24 5.08
CA GLU A 57 -6.61 23.76 6.18
C GLU A 57 -7.46 23.22 7.34
N GLY A 58 -8.54 23.91 7.69
CA GLY A 58 -9.47 23.44 8.72
C GLY A 58 -10.16 22.11 8.37
N LEU A 59 -10.49 21.91 7.09
CA LEU A 59 -11.16 20.68 6.62
C LEU A 59 -10.20 19.54 6.29
N LEU A 60 -9.02 19.82 5.74
CA LEU A 60 -8.11 18.84 5.15
C LEU A 60 -6.69 18.84 5.77
N GLY A 61 -6.36 19.78 6.65
CA GLY A 61 -5.03 19.91 7.27
C GLY A 61 -4.58 18.64 7.99
N GLY A 62 -5.54 17.94 8.63
CA GLY A 62 -5.32 16.63 9.25
C GLY A 62 -4.70 15.56 8.33
N LEU A 63 -4.86 15.69 7.01
CA LEU A 63 -4.27 14.78 6.01
C LEU A 63 -2.79 15.05 5.73
N SER A 64 -2.23 16.16 6.21
CA SER A 64 -0.86 16.58 5.95
C SER A 64 0.14 16.23 7.04
N HIS A 65 -0.35 15.69 8.15
CA HIS A 65 0.45 15.33 9.30
C HIS A 65 1.43 14.18 9.05
N TRP A 66 2.48 14.13 9.89
CA TRP A 66 3.54 13.13 9.86
C TRP A 66 4.30 13.12 8.53
N ASP A 67 4.55 11.94 7.97
CA ASP A 67 5.34 11.80 6.73
C ASP A 67 4.64 12.44 5.51
N ALA A 68 3.34 12.74 5.59
CA ALA A 68 2.63 13.43 4.54
C ALA A 68 3.19 14.84 4.28
N GLU A 69 3.75 15.47 5.31
CA GLU A 69 4.37 16.79 5.20
C GLU A 69 5.60 16.76 4.29
N HIS A 70 6.38 15.66 4.30
CA HIS A 70 7.50 15.50 3.37
C HIS A 70 7.03 15.42 1.91
N PHE A 71 5.98 14.65 1.62
CA PHE A 71 5.47 14.53 0.25
C PHE A 71 4.92 15.86 -0.29
N LEU A 72 4.20 16.61 0.54
CA LEU A 72 3.68 17.93 0.18
C LEU A 72 4.82 18.95 0.04
N PHE A 73 5.79 18.94 0.97
CA PHE A 73 6.96 19.80 0.88
C PHE A 73 7.77 19.56 -0.40
N ILE A 74 7.99 18.30 -0.79
CA ILE A 74 8.67 17.94 -2.03
C ILE A 74 7.86 18.40 -3.25
N ALA A 75 6.54 18.30 -3.22
CA ALA A 75 5.71 18.82 -4.29
C ALA A 75 5.80 20.35 -4.41
N GLU A 76 5.92 21.08 -3.29
CA GLU A 76 6.02 22.55 -3.28
C GLU A 76 7.40 23.08 -3.65
N HIS A 77 8.46 22.49 -3.09
CA HIS A 77 9.81 23.05 -3.10
C HIS A 77 10.83 22.16 -3.81
N GLY A 78 10.44 20.94 -4.18
CA GLY A 78 11.35 19.92 -4.69
C GLY A 78 12.21 19.30 -3.59
N TYR A 79 13.23 18.57 -4.02
CA TYR A 79 14.13 17.85 -3.14
C TYR A 79 15.23 18.77 -2.58
N LEU A 80 14.90 19.57 -1.57
CA LEU A 80 15.85 20.50 -0.93
C LEU A 80 16.75 19.86 0.13
N TYR A 81 16.17 19.03 1.01
CA TYR A 81 16.90 18.39 2.10
C TYR A 81 17.32 16.97 1.72
N GLU A 82 18.48 16.53 2.21
CA GLU A 82 19.00 15.19 1.94
C GLU A 82 17.99 14.10 2.32
N HIS A 83 17.41 14.19 3.53
CA HIS A 83 16.43 13.21 4.02
C HIS A 83 15.14 13.13 3.18
N ASN A 84 14.81 14.13 2.35
CA ASN A 84 13.65 14.08 1.46
C ASN A 84 13.77 12.95 0.43
N PHE A 85 14.99 12.51 0.10
CA PHE A 85 15.22 11.40 -0.85
C PHE A 85 14.81 10.02 -0.30
N ALA A 86 14.35 9.92 0.95
CA ALA A 86 13.59 8.75 1.41
C ALA A 86 12.22 8.63 0.71
N PHE A 87 11.64 9.76 0.28
CA PHE A 87 10.31 9.85 -0.29
C PHE A 87 10.39 9.94 -1.82
N PHE A 88 9.94 8.88 -2.48
CA PHE A 88 10.11 8.69 -3.93
C PHE A 88 9.22 9.64 -4.75
N PRO A 89 9.65 10.02 -5.97
CA PRO A 89 9.07 11.14 -6.72
C PRO A 89 7.70 10.83 -7.34
N GLY A 90 7.33 9.55 -7.49
CA GLY A 90 6.11 9.17 -8.18
C GLY A 90 4.83 9.77 -7.56
N PHE A 91 4.74 9.84 -6.23
CA PHE A 91 3.58 10.42 -5.56
C PHE A 91 3.56 11.96 -5.55
N PRO A 92 4.65 12.68 -5.19
CA PRO A 92 4.72 14.13 -5.34
C PRO A 92 4.41 14.63 -6.75
N LEU A 93 4.88 13.93 -7.79
CA LEU A 93 4.57 14.25 -9.19
C LEU A 93 3.07 14.10 -9.49
N ALA A 94 2.42 13.06 -8.96
CA ALA A 94 0.97 12.91 -9.10
C ALA A 94 0.21 14.04 -8.40
N LEU A 95 0.64 14.45 -7.21
CA LEU A 95 0.05 15.56 -6.48
C LEU A 95 0.16 16.89 -7.25
N LEU A 96 1.34 17.15 -7.84
CA LEU A 96 1.56 18.30 -8.71
C LEU A 96 0.62 18.31 -9.91
N VAL A 97 0.47 17.18 -10.60
CA VAL A 97 -0.49 17.06 -11.71
C VAL A 97 -1.91 17.41 -11.24
N GLY A 98 -2.33 16.91 -10.07
CA GLY A 98 -3.64 17.25 -9.50
C GLY A 98 -3.77 18.74 -9.12
N ALA A 99 -2.72 19.35 -8.56
CA ALA A 99 -2.71 20.78 -8.23
C ALA A 99 -2.71 21.68 -9.48
N GLU A 100 -2.09 21.24 -10.57
CA GLU A 100 -2.14 21.90 -11.88
C GLU A 100 -3.52 21.78 -12.54
N LEU A 101 -4.24 20.66 -12.37
CA LEU A 101 -5.64 20.56 -12.78
C LEU A 101 -6.54 21.54 -12.01
N LEU A 102 -6.16 21.88 -10.78
CA LEU A 102 -6.83 22.89 -9.93
C LEU A 102 -6.31 24.31 -10.16
N ARG A 103 -5.43 24.55 -11.14
CA ARG A 103 -4.88 25.86 -11.47
C ARG A 103 -5.93 26.95 -11.75
N PRO A 104 -7.13 26.69 -12.31
CA PRO A 104 -8.16 27.71 -12.44
C PRO A 104 -8.57 28.35 -11.10
N LEU A 105 -8.33 27.67 -9.97
CA LEU A 105 -8.61 28.18 -8.62
C LEU A 105 -7.43 28.93 -7.99
N GLN A 106 -6.32 29.16 -8.72
CA GLN A 106 -5.11 29.79 -8.19
C GLN A 106 -5.31 31.21 -7.63
N ALA A 107 -6.38 31.91 -8.06
CA ALA A 107 -6.73 33.23 -7.54
C ALA A 107 -7.32 33.17 -6.12
N LEU A 108 -7.89 32.02 -5.74
CA LEU A 108 -8.54 31.80 -4.44
C LEU A 108 -7.70 30.93 -3.51
N LEU A 109 -6.88 30.04 -4.08
CA LEU A 109 -6.13 29.02 -3.35
C LEU A 109 -4.64 29.11 -3.68
N ASN A 110 -3.83 29.11 -2.62
CA ASN A 110 -2.38 28.97 -2.76
C ASN A 110 -2.01 27.55 -3.23
N LEU A 111 -0.72 27.33 -3.54
CA LEU A 111 -0.25 26.01 -4.00
C LEU A 111 -0.48 24.92 -2.94
N ARG A 112 -0.26 25.24 -1.65
CA ARG A 112 -0.44 24.30 -0.54
C ARG A 112 -1.88 23.78 -0.47
N SER A 113 -2.86 24.66 -0.50
CA SER A 113 -4.28 24.30 -0.46
C SER A 113 -4.69 23.47 -1.68
N ARG A 114 -4.18 23.80 -2.87
CA ARG A 114 -4.41 23.00 -4.08
C ARG A 114 -3.80 21.60 -3.95
N LEU A 115 -2.63 21.47 -3.33
CA LEU A 115 -2.00 20.18 -3.05
C LEU A 115 -2.79 19.37 -2.01
N LEU A 116 -3.34 19.98 -0.97
CA LEU A 116 -4.21 19.30 0.01
C LEU A 116 -5.49 18.77 -0.63
N ILE A 117 -6.13 19.57 -1.49
CA ILE A 117 -7.29 19.12 -2.25
C ILE A 117 -6.89 17.99 -3.22
N SER A 118 -5.72 18.11 -3.86
CA SER A 118 -5.14 17.07 -4.72
C SER A 118 -4.94 15.76 -3.94
N VAL A 119 -4.40 15.81 -2.71
CA VAL A 119 -4.29 14.64 -1.82
C VAL A 119 -5.67 14.00 -1.60
N ALA A 120 -6.65 14.77 -1.13
CA ALA A 120 -7.98 14.24 -0.80
C ALA A 120 -8.65 13.57 -2.01
N LEU A 121 -8.56 14.19 -3.20
CA LEU A 121 -9.15 13.67 -4.44
C LEU A 121 -8.39 12.46 -4.98
N LEU A 122 -7.07 12.57 -5.15
CA LEU A 122 -6.25 11.54 -5.77
C LEU A 122 -6.13 10.31 -4.88
N ASN A 123 -5.90 10.44 -3.58
CA ASN A 123 -5.82 9.26 -2.70
C ASN A 123 -7.17 8.58 -2.51
N SER A 124 -8.28 9.34 -2.51
CA SER A 124 -9.61 8.74 -2.60
C SER A 124 -9.75 7.92 -3.88
N LEU A 125 -9.38 8.49 -5.04
CA LEU A 125 -9.43 7.81 -6.33
C LEU A 125 -8.55 6.56 -6.35
N PHE A 126 -7.28 6.68 -5.95
CA PHE A 126 -6.32 5.58 -5.95
C PHE A 126 -6.75 4.46 -5.01
N SER A 127 -7.23 4.78 -3.80
CA SER A 127 -7.76 3.78 -2.86
C SER A 127 -8.99 3.06 -3.42
N MET A 128 -9.94 3.77 -4.03
CA MET A 128 -11.12 3.16 -4.66
C MET A 128 -10.74 2.24 -5.82
N LEU A 129 -9.82 2.67 -6.67
CA LEU A 129 -9.31 1.86 -7.77
C LEU A 129 -8.48 0.67 -7.27
N ALA A 130 -7.73 0.82 -6.19
CA ALA A 130 -6.97 -0.27 -5.56
C ALA A 130 -7.90 -1.33 -4.98
N ALA A 131 -9.03 -0.95 -4.36
CA ALA A 131 -10.04 -1.89 -3.88
C ALA A 131 -10.62 -2.72 -5.03
N VAL A 132 -10.92 -2.08 -6.16
CA VAL A 132 -11.39 -2.74 -7.38
C VAL A 132 -10.31 -3.64 -7.98
N ALA A 133 -9.05 -3.19 -8.03
CA ALA A 133 -7.93 -3.99 -8.52
C ALA A 133 -7.71 -5.23 -7.64
N LEU A 134 -7.81 -5.10 -6.32
CA LEU A 134 -7.71 -6.20 -5.36
C LEU A 134 -8.85 -7.20 -5.52
N HIS A 135 -10.08 -6.72 -5.72
CA HIS A 135 -11.23 -7.56 -6.04
C HIS A 135 -10.98 -8.39 -7.30
N ASP A 136 -10.62 -7.71 -8.40
CA ASP A 136 -10.41 -8.37 -9.69
C ASP A 136 -9.23 -9.35 -9.63
N LEU A 137 -8.16 -9.01 -8.89
CA LEU A 137 -7.04 -9.91 -8.61
C LEU A 137 -7.50 -11.14 -7.82
N GLY A 138 -8.29 -10.93 -6.76
CA GLY A 138 -8.85 -12.01 -5.94
C GLY A 138 -9.70 -12.98 -6.76
N CYS A 139 -10.53 -12.48 -7.68
CA CYS A 139 -11.33 -13.32 -8.58
C CYS A 139 -10.45 -14.21 -9.48
N LEU A 140 -9.29 -13.71 -9.94
CA LEU A 140 -8.36 -14.46 -10.79
C LEU A 140 -7.53 -15.50 -10.01
N VAL A 141 -7.08 -15.13 -8.82
CA VAL A 141 -6.15 -15.94 -8.00
C VAL A 141 -6.93 -16.95 -7.15
N LEU A 142 -7.87 -16.46 -6.34
CA LEU A 142 -8.65 -17.28 -5.41
C LEU A 142 -9.67 -18.15 -6.16
N ARG A 143 -10.17 -17.70 -7.32
CA ARG A 143 -11.31 -18.33 -8.03
C ARG A 143 -12.55 -18.52 -7.15
N CYS A 144 -12.65 -17.69 -6.11
CA CYS A 144 -13.81 -17.59 -5.23
C CYS A 144 -14.22 -16.11 -5.18
N PRO A 145 -15.18 -15.68 -6.02
CA PRO A 145 -15.56 -14.27 -6.13
C PRO A 145 -15.99 -13.64 -4.80
N ARG A 146 -16.45 -14.45 -3.85
CA ARG A 146 -16.88 -13.98 -2.53
C ARG A 146 -15.74 -13.68 -1.57
N GLN A 147 -14.70 -14.52 -1.55
CA GLN A 147 -13.50 -14.20 -0.78
C GLN A 147 -12.83 -12.95 -1.36
N ALA A 148 -12.83 -12.82 -2.69
CA ALA A 148 -12.36 -11.62 -3.37
C ALA A 148 -13.18 -10.38 -2.98
N PHE A 149 -14.51 -10.51 -2.96
CA PHE A 149 -15.44 -9.46 -2.52
C PHE A 149 -15.20 -9.05 -1.07
N TYR A 150 -15.21 -9.98 -0.12
CA TYR A 150 -14.96 -9.67 1.29
C TYR A 150 -13.55 -9.10 1.52
N GLY A 151 -12.54 -9.62 0.82
CA GLY A 151 -11.19 -9.07 0.87
C GLY A 151 -11.14 -7.60 0.42
N ALA A 152 -11.85 -7.25 -0.66
CA ALA A 152 -11.92 -5.87 -1.14
C ALA A 152 -12.68 -4.94 -0.19
N LEU A 153 -13.74 -5.42 0.46
CA LEU A 153 -14.45 -4.62 1.47
C LEU A 153 -13.58 -4.42 2.73
N LEU A 154 -12.84 -5.46 3.16
CA LEU A 154 -11.89 -5.36 4.26
C LEU A 154 -10.74 -4.38 3.93
N PHE A 155 -10.28 -4.32 2.68
CA PHE A 155 -9.34 -3.28 2.24
C PHE A 155 -9.91 -1.87 2.41
N CYS A 156 -11.19 -1.66 2.12
CA CYS A 156 -11.85 -0.36 2.33
C CYS A 156 -11.92 0.05 3.81
N LEU A 157 -11.92 -0.95 4.71
CA LEU A 157 -11.90 -0.81 6.17
C LEU A 157 -10.51 -1.14 6.76
N SER A 158 -9.45 -1.04 5.96
CA SER A 158 -8.12 -1.51 6.36
C SER A 158 -7.65 -0.85 7.66
N PRO A 159 -6.93 -1.56 8.54
CA PRO A 159 -6.21 -0.96 9.66
C PRO A 159 -5.25 0.17 9.24
N ALA A 160 -4.73 0.10 8.01
CA ALA A 160 -3.85 1.11 7.41
C ALA A 160 -4.62 2.26 6.73
N ASN A 161 -5.92 2.38 6.97
CA ASN A 161 -6.80 3.24 6.18
C ASN A 161 -6.37 4.71 6.11
N VAL A 162 -5.86 5.25 7.22
CA VAL A 162 -5.46 6.66 7.27
C VAL A 162 -4.36 6.96 6.26
N PHE A 163 -3.41 6.03 6.03
CA PHE A 163 -2.37 6.17 5.00
C PHE A 163 -2.90 6.02 3.57
N LEU A 164 -4.10 5.45 3.40
CA LEU A 164 -4.78 5.41 2.11
C LEU A 164 -5.57 6.69 1.81
N ALA A 165 -5.66 7.62 2.78
CA ALA A 165 -6.41 8.88 2.67
C ALA A 165 -5.53 10.13 2.83
N ALA A 166 -4.67 10.15 3.85
CA ALA A 166 -3.68 11.20 4.10
C ALA A 166 -2.67 11.32 2.96
N GLY A 167 -1.82 12.35 2.96
CA GLY A 167 -0.82 12.68 1.92
C GLY A 167 0.34 11.68 1.82
N TYR A 168 0.01 10.41 1.71
CA TYR A 168 0.88 9.24 1.73
C TYR A 168 0.83 8.51 0.38
N SER A 169 1.94 7.86 0.02
CA SER A 169 2.07 7.19 -1.28
C SER A 169 1.45 5.78 -1.33
N GLU A 170 0.97 5.27 -0.19
CA GLU A 170 0.42 3.94 0.02
C GLU A 170 -0.77 3.63 -0.90
N ALA A 171 -1.68 4.58 -1.12
CA ALA A 171 -2.85 4.38 -1.99
C ALA A 171 -2.45 4.18 -3.45
N LEU A 172 -1.57 5.03 -3.97
CA LEU A 172 -1.04 4.92 -5.33
C LEU A 172 -0.21 3.65 -5.50
N PHE A 173 0.63 3.33 -4.51
CA PHE A 173 1.44 2.12 -4.51
C PHE A 173 0.59 0.84 -4.53
N ALA A 174 -0.47 0.78 -3.71
CA ALA A 174 -1.40 -0.35 -3.67
C ALA A 174 -2.13 -0.52 -5.01
N LEU A 175 -2.60 0.58 -5.61
CA LEU A 175 -3.24 0.56 -6.93
C LEU A 175 -2.32 -0.04 -7.99
N LEU A 176 -1.08 0.47 -8.09
CA LEU A 176 -0.11 0.01 -9.09
C LEU A 176 0.28 -1.44 -8.85
N THR A 177 0.55 -1.82 -7.60
CA THR A 177 0.98 -3.17 -7.21
C THR A 177 -0.11 -4.22 -7.47
N PHE A 178 -1.35 -3.99 -7.01
CA PHE A 178 -2.46 -4.93 -7.26
C PHE A 178 -2.84 -5.00 -8.75
N SER A 179 -2.79 -3.87 -9.45
CA SER A 179 -3.01 -3.86 -10.90
C SER A 179 -1.92 -4.63 -11.65
N ALA A 180 -0.65 -4.47 -11.25
CA ALA A 180 0.48 -5.18 -11.84
C ALA A 180 0.38 -6.70 -11.66
N MET A 181 0.08 -7.14 -10.43
CA MET A 181 -0.24 -8.54 -10.12
C MET A 181 -1.40 -9.04 -10.99
N GLY A 182 -2.46 -8.25 -11.11
CA GLY A 182 -3.63 -8.60 -11.92
C GLY A 182 -3.34 -8.70 -13.42
N GLN A 183 -2.43 -7.88 -13.97
CA GLN A 183 -2.00 -8.02 -15.36
C GLN A 183 -1.10 -9.24 -15.55
N LEU A 184 -0.28 -9.59 -14.55
CA LEU A 184 0.56 -10.78 -14.57
C LEU A 184 -0.28 -12.06 -14.66
N GLU A 185 -1.32 -12.18 -13.83
CA GLU A 185 -2.26 -13.31 -13.85
C GLU A 185 -3.06 -13.42 -15.16
N ARG A 186 -3.22 -12.30 -15.88
CA ARG A 186 -3.83 -12.26 -17.22
C ARG A 186 -2.84 -12.60 -18.35
N GLY A 187 -1.58 -12.92 -18.02
CA GLY A 187 -0.52 -13.24 -18.99
C GLY A 187 0.08 -12.02 -19.71
N ARG A 188 -0.20 -10.79 -19.24
CA ARG A 188 0.26 -9.54 -19.87
C ARG A 188 1.52 -9.02 -19.19
N SER A 189 2.61 -9.79 -19.28
CA SER A 189 3.84 -9.57 -18.51
C SER A 189 4.49 -8.20 -18.72
N TRP A 190 4.44 -7.64 -19.94
CA TRP A 190 4.98 -6.30 -20.22
C TRP A 190 4.23 -5.20 -19.46
N THR A 191 2.89 -5.22 -19.51
CA THR A 191 2.09 -4.24 -18.76
C THR A 191 2.24 -4.41 -17.24
N SER A 192 2.42 -5.65 -16.77
CA SER A 192 2.73 -5.93 -15.37
C SER A 192 4.08 -5.34 -14.97
N GLY A 193 5.12 -5.57 -15.76
CA GLY A 193 6.47 -5.04 -15.53
C GLY A 193 6.49 -3.50 -15.50
N LEU A 194 5.78 -2.84 -16.41
CA LEU A 194 5.65 -1.39 -16.40
C LEU A 194 4.96 -0.87 -15.13
N LEU A 195 3.84 -1.50 -14.72
CA LEU A 195 3.13 -1.10 -13.50
C LEU A 195 3.97 -1.35 -12.24
N PHE A 196 4.73 -2.45 -12.18
CA PHE A 196 5.67 -2.68 -11.08
C PHE A 196 6.83 -1.67 -11.08
N ALA A 197 7.37 -1.29 -12.24
CA ALA A 197 8.37 -0.23 -12.33
C ALA A 197 7.82 1.11 -11.83
N LEU A 198 6.60 1.48 -12.24
CA LEU A 198 5.93 2.67 -11.71
C LEU A 198 5.72 2.58 -10.19
N ALA A 199 5.36 1.41 -9.66
CA ALA A 199 5.25 1.18 -8.22
C ALA A 199 6.60 1.39 -7.50
N THR A 200 7.71 0.93 -8.08
CA THR A 200 9.08 1.22 -7.59
C THR A 200 9.38 2.72 -7.59
N GLY A 201 8.92 3.45 -8.62
CA GLY A 201 9.04 4.90 -8.68
C GLY A 201 8.19 5.65 -7.64
N VAL A 202 7.23 4.98 -7.01
CA VAL A 202 6.38 5.54 -5.93
C VAL A 202 6.93 5.17 -4.55
N ARG A 203 7.54 3.98 -4.40
CA ARG A 203 8.21 3.53 -3.17
C ARG A 203 9.30 2.50 -3.46
N SER A 204 10.38 2.53 -2.67
CA SER A 204 11.50 1.59 -2.74
C SER A 204 11.10 0.12 -2.57
N ASN A 205 10.09 -0.19 -1.75
CA ASN A 205 9.62 -1.56 -1.55
C ASN A 205 8.96 -2.17 -2.80
N GLY A 206 8.69 -1.36 -3.83
CA GLY A 206 8.33 -1.87 -5.16
C GLY A 206 9.39 -2.80 -5.75
N LEU A 207 10.66 -2.66 -5.37
CA LEU A 207 11.76 -3.55 -5.80
C LEU A 207 11.48 -5.02 -5.48
N VAL A 208 10.83 -5.31 -4.36
CA VAL A 208 10.53 -6.69 -3.90
C VAL A 208 9.54 -7.39 -4.85
N ASN A 209 8.74 -6.64 -5.61
CA ASN A 209 7.79 -7.20 -6.57
C ASN A 209 8.46 -7.93 -7.74
N ILE A 210 9.79 -7.78 -7.94
CA ILE A 210 10.55 -8.56 -8.92
C ILE A 210 10.36 -10.07 -8.72
N GLY A 211 10.13 -10.50 -7.48
CA GLY A 211 9.85 -11.88 -7.14
C GLY A 211 8.66 -12.46 -7.93
N PHE A 212 7.61 -11.68 -8.19
CA PHE A 212 6.46 -12.14 -8.98
C PHE A 212 6.83 -12.39 -10.44
N LEU A 213 7.61 -11.50 -11.05
CA LEU A 213 8.03 -11.62 -12.45
C LEU A 213 8.99 -12.81 -12.63
N VAL A 214 10.00 -12.91 -11.76
CA VAL A 214 10.97 -14.01 -11.77
C VAL A 214 10.25 -15.34 -11.53
N TYR A 215 9.33 -15.40 -10.57
CA TYR A 215 8.55 -16.61 -10.29
C TYR A 215 7.74 -17.06 -11.51
N SER A 216 7.01 -16.13 -12.15
CA SER A 216 6.22 -16.42 -13.36
C SER A 216 7.11 -16.92 -14.52
N GLN A 217 8.27 -16.30 -14.72
CA GLN A 217 9.23 -16.68 -15.76
C GLN A 217 9.86 -18.06 -15.50
N CYS A 218 10.23 -18.34 -14.26
CA CYS A 218 10.74 -19.65 -13.84
C CYS A 218 9.70 -20.76 -14.04
N GLN A 219 8.43 -20.50 -13.69
CA GLN A 219 7.34 -21.45 -13.98
C GLN A 219 7.17 -21.69 -15.48
N GLY A 220 7.22 -20.63 -16.29
CA GLY A 220 7.19 -20.72 -17.75
C GLY A 220 8.36 -21.56 -18.31
N PHE A 221 9.57 -21.32 -17.82
CA PHE A 221 10.77 -22.07 -18.21
C PHE A 221 10.64 -23.56 -17.88
N LEU A 222 10.26 -23.92 -16.66
CA LEU A 222 10.09 -25.31 -16.25
C LEU A 222 9.04 -26.04 -17.09
N SER A 223 7.98 -25.35 -17.50
CA SER A 223 6.99 -25.94 -18.40
C SER A 223 7.53 -26.20 -19.82
N SER A 224 8.53 -25.43 -20.25
CA SER A 224 9.18 -25.58 -21.56
C SER A 224 10.27 -26.65 -21.61
N LEU A 225 10.82 -27.05 -20.44
CA LEU A 225 11.84 -28.10 -20.34
C LEU A 225 11.36 -29.50 -20.77
N MET A 226 10.05 -29.70 -20.90
CA MET A 226 9.47 -30.94 -21.44
C MET A 226 9.71 -31.15 -22.94
N VAL A 227 10.32 -30.20 -23.66
CA VAL A 227 10.58 -30.27 -25.10
C VAL A 227 12.10 -30.15 -25.36
N LEU A 228 12.67 -31.08 -26.13
CA LEU A 228 14.11 -31.24 -26.37
C LEU A 228 14.80 -29.94 -26.85
N ASN A 229 15.44 -29.22 -25.92
CA ASN A 229 16.68 -28.44 -26.03
C ASN A 229 16.79 -27.44 -24.86
N LEU A 230 17.77 -27.61 -23.96
CA LEU A 230 17.89 -26.84 -22.71
C LEU A 230 18.46 -25.42 -22.88
N LEU A 231 19.36 -25.21 -23.84
CA LEU A 231 20.09 -23.96 -23.99
C LEU A 231 19.20 -22.77 -24.41
N ARG A 232 18.31 -22.97 -25.38
CA ARG A 232 17.47 -21.89 -25.91
C ARG A 232 16.44 -21.37 -24.88
N PRO A 233 15.71 -22.22 -24.15
CA PRO A 233 14.86 -21.78 -23.05
C PRO A 233 15.64 -21.09 -21.93
N LEU A 234 16.87 -21.54 -21.63
CA LEU A 234 17.70 -20.95 -20.58
C LEU A 234 18.13 -19.52 -20.94
N LEU A 235 18.62 -19.31 -22.17
CA LEU A 235 18.97 -17.97 -22.66
C LEU A 235 17.75 -17.03 -22.67
N LYS A 236 16.57 -17.54 -23.05
CA LYS A 236 15.32 -16.78 -22.98
C LYS A 236 14.96 -16.40 -21.54
N LEU A 237 15.11 -17.33 -20.59
CA LEU A 237 14.87 -17.06 -19.18
C LEU A 237 15.81 -15.97 -18.68
N MET A 238 17.12 -16.13 -18.89
CA MET A 238 18.13 -15.15 -18.48
C MET A 238 17.85 -13.75 -19.06
N GLY A 239 17.55 -13.67 -20.37
CA GLY A 239 17.18 -12.41 -21.02
C GLY A 239 15.91 -11.80 -20.43
N SER A 240 14.88 -12.62 -20.15
CA SER A 240 13.62 -12.14 -19.56
C SER A 240 13.77 -11.65 -18.12
N VAL A 241 14.57 -12.34 -17.31
CA VAL A 241 14.87 -11.96 -15.93
C VAL A 241 15.68 -10.68 -15.92
N PHE A 242 16.75 -10.59 -16.72
CA PHE A 242 17.57 -9.39 -16.84
C PHE A 242 16.73 -8.17 -17.23
N LEU A 243 15.89 -8.30 -18.26
CA LEU A 243 15.00 -7.23 -18.70
C LEU A 243 14.00 -6.83 -17.61
N SER A 244 13.51 -7.78 -16.82
CA SER A 244 12.59 -7.49 -15.72
C SER A 244 13.27 -6.76 -14.57
N VAL A 245 14.48 -7.18 -14.19
CA VAL A 245 15.31 -6.50 -13.18
C VAL A 245 15.66 -5.09 -13.64
N PHE A 246 16.05 -4.93 -14.91
CA PHE A 246 16.37 -3.63 -15.48
C PHE A 246 15.15 -2.72 -15.49
N MET A 247 14.02 -3.15 -16.07
CA MET A 247 12.79 -2.35 -16.14
C MET A 247 12.28 -1.93 -14.75
N LEU A 248 12.29 -2.86 -13.79
CA LEU A 248 11.76 -2.62 -12.45
C LEU A 248 12.73 -1.78 -11.59
N GLY A 249 14.04 -1.98 -11.74
CA GLY A 249 15.10 -1.25 -11.03
C GLY A 249 15.41 0.13 -11.60
N LEU A 250 15.07 0.40 -12.87
CA LEU A 250 15.39 1.66 -13.55
C LEU A 250 14.84 2.90 -12.81
N PRO A 251 13.58 2.96 -12.34
CA PRO A 251 13.09 4.13 -11.60
C PRO A 251 13.86 4.40 -10.30
N PHE A 252 14.25 3.34 -9.58
CA PHE A 252 15.09 3.45 -8.39
C PHE A 252 16.47 4.01 -8.77
N ALA A 253 17.13 3.42 -9.77
CA ALA A 253 18.46 3.84 -10.21
C ALA A 253 18.48 5.29 -10.73
N LEU A 254 17.49 5.70 -11.53
CA LEU A 254 17.35 7.08 -12.00
C LEU A 254 17.17 8.06 -10.84
N PHE A 255 16.42 7.68 -9.81
CA PHE A 255 16.22 8.52 -8.65
C PHE A 255 17.47 8.64 -7.77
N GLN A 256 18.23 7.55 -7.60
CA GLN A 256 19.54 7.60 -6.93
C GLN A 256 20.53 8.46 -7.73
N TYR A 257 20.56 8.33 -9.06
CA TYR A 257 21.39 9.16 -9.93
C TYR A 257 20.99 10.64 -9.84
N TYR A 258 19.69 10.95 -9.85
CA TYR A 258 19.21 12.31 -9.63
C TYR A 258 19.75 12.89 -8.31
N ALA A 259 19.66 12.14 -7.20
CA ALA A 259 20.22 12.56 -5.92
C ALA A 259 21.73 12.84 -5.99
N TYR A 260 22.48 11.94 -6.64
CA TYR A 260 23.91 12.09 -6.84
C TYR A 260 24.24 13.38 -7.61
N THR A 261 23.49 13.69 -8.68
CA THR A 261 23.68 14.94 -9.43
C THR A 261 23.37 16.20 -8.62
N GLN A 262 22.52 16.10 -7.59
CA GLN A 262 22.20 17.25 -6.74
C GLN A 262 23.26 17.47 -5.66
N PHE A 263 23.73 16.41 -4.99
CA PHE A 263 24.60 16.55 -3.80
C PHE A 263 26.09 16.30 -4.06
N CYS A 264 26.45 15.49 -5.05
CA CYS A 264 27.84 15.06 -5.27
C CYS A 264 28.49 15.74 -6.47
N LEU A 265 27.71 16.27 -7.41
CA LEU A 265 28.22 17.06 -8.53
C LEU A 265 28.08 18.55 -8.22
N SER A 266 29.10 19.34 -8.56
CA SER A 266 29.07 20.80 -8.47
C SER A 266 28.01 21.39 -9.41
N GLY A 267 26.76 21.45 -8.95
CA GLY A 267 25.63 22.04 -9.67
C GLY A 267 25.38 23.49 -9.26
N SER A 268 24.74 24.28 -10.14
CA SER A 268 24.20 25.59 -9.79
C SER A 268 23.05 25.41 -8.81
N ALA A 269 23.32 25.62 -7.53
CA ALA A 269 22.32 25.51 -6.49
C ALA A 269 21.18 26.51 -6.72
N ARG A 270 19.94 26.05 -6.52
CA ARG A 270 18.77 26.92 -6.57
C ARG A 270 18.74 27.77 -5.30
N PRO A 271 18.42 29.07 -5.40
CA PRO A 271 18.32 29.92 -4.21
C PRO A 271 17.26 29.36 -3.26
N ILE A 272 17.67 29.04 -2.04
CA ILE A 272 16.79 28.53 -0.98
C ILE A 272 16.23 29.73 -0.19
N PRO A 273 14.91 29.84 0.01
CA PRO A 273 14.33 30.88 0.85
C PRO A 273 14.91 30.89 2.27
N GLU A 274 15.21 32.07 2.82
CA GLU A 274 15.80 32.25 4.17
C GLU A 274 15.09 31.45 5.28
N PRO A 275 13.75 31.38 5.36
CA PRO A 275 13.09 30.61 6.42
C PRO A 275 13.38 29.11 6.34
N LEU A 276 13.55 28.56 5.14
CA LEU A 276 13.87 27.15 4.92
C LEU A 276 15.36 26.86 5.18
N LEU A 277 16.23 27.83 4.91
CA LEU A 277 17.64 27.76 5.29
C LEU A 277 17.79 27.77 6.81
N LYS A 278 17.05 28.66 7.50
CA LYS A 278 17.04 28.71 8.96
C LYS A 278 16.56 27.40 9.58
N LEU A 279 15.48 26.80 9.04
CA LEU A 279 15.04 25.47 9.46
C LEU A 279 16.14 24.42 9.30
N ALA A 280 16.89 24.46 8.20
CA ALA A 280 17.98 23.52 7.95
C ALA A 280 19.08 23.65 9.00
N VAL A 281 19.47 24.88 9.34
CA VAL A 281 20.46 25.15 10.39
C VAL A 281 19.95 24.71 11.76
N ASP A 282 18.73 25.09 12.12
CA ASP A 282 18.13 24.79 13.44
C ASP A 282 17.96 23.28 13.67
N LYS A 283 17.65 22.51 12.62
CA LYS A 283 17.46 21.06 12.68
C LYS A 283 18.67 20.24 12.24
N GLY A 284 19.77 20.89 11.81
CA GLY A 284 20.95 20.22 11.28
C GLY A 284 20.70 19.45 9.97
N TYR A 285 19.74 19.87 9.15
CA TYR A 285 19.47 19.24 7.85
C TYR A 285 20.54 19.60 6.83
N ARG A 286 21.01 18.59 6.11
CA ARG A 286 21.91 18.80 4.97
C ARG A 286 21.14 19.33 3.76
N ILE A 287 21.67 20.38 3.16
CA ILE A 287 21.19 21.04 1.93
C ILE A 287 22.21 20.88 0.81
N VAL A 288 21.78 21.17 -0.41
CA VAL A 288 22.60 21.06 -1.64
C VAL A 288 23.86 21.94 -1.62
N GLU A 289 23.83 23.10 -0.97
CA GLU A 289 24.97 24.04 -0.88
C GLU A 289 25.95 23.72 0.27
N GLY A 290 25.79 22.59 0.95
CA GLY A 290 26.60 22.20 2.10
C GLY A 290 27.87 21.42 1.77
N ASN A 291 28.55 20.94 2.82
CA ASN A 291 29.66 20.01 2.69
C ASN A 291 29.20 18.72 1.99
N GLU A 292 30.07 18.20 1.11
CA GLU A 292 29.83 16.96 0.39
C GLU A 292 29.45 15.82 1.36
N PRO A 293 28.31 15.15 1.15
CA PRO A 293 27.92 14.03 1.99
C PRO A 293 28.89 12.84 1.89
N PRO A 294 29.09 12.07 2.97
CA PRO A 294 30.03 10.96 2.98
C PRO A 294 29.63 9.82 2.03
N TRP A 295 28.35 9.71 1.65
CA TRP A 295 27.91 8.69 0.70
C TRP A 295 28.33 8.99 -0.75
N CYS A 296 28.77 10.21 -1.06
CA CYS A 296 29.31 10.55 -2.38
C CYS A 296 30.64 9.83 -2.68
N SER A 297 31.41 9.49 -1.64
CA SER A 297 32.70 8.80 -1.76
C SER A 297 32.63 7.28 -1.61
N TRP A 298 31.43 6.71 -1.46
CA TRP A 298 31.24 5.26 -1.40
C TRP A 298 31.43 4.61 -2.77
N GLU A 299 31.87 3.35 -2.81
CA GLU A 299 32.03 2.58 -4.07
C GLU A 299 30.76 2.58 -4.92
N LEU A 300 29.60 2.54 -4.25
CA LEU A 300 28.30 2.76 -4.87
C LEU A 300 27.58 3.88 -4.09
N PRO A 301 27.50 5.11 -4.64
CA PRO A 301 26.96 6.26 -3.92
C PRO A 301 25.43 6.18 -3.84
N LEU A 302 24.93 5.44 -2.86
CA LEU A 302 23.49 5.22 -2.61
C LEU A 302 22.99 6.07 -1.44
N ILE A 303 22.39 7.22 -1.77
CA ILE A 303 21.74 8.09 -0.79
C ILE A 303 20.63 7.36 -0.01
N TYR A 304 19.88 6.45 -0.64
CA TYR A 304 18.76 5.78 0.03
C TYR A 304 19.24 4.95 1.21
N SER A 305 20.30 4.14 1.03
CA SER A 305 20.88 3.34 2.10
C SER A 305 21.45 4.23 3.21
N TYR A 306 22.14 5.31 2.84
CA TYR A 306 22.65 6.30 3.80
C TYR A 306 21.53 6.91 4.63
N ILE A 307 20.42 7.29 4.00
CA ILE A 307 19.30 7.92 4.69
C ILE A 307 18.63 6.95 5.66
N GLN A 308 18.38 5.71 5.21
CA GLN A 308 17.79 4.67 6.04
C GLN A 308 18.64 4.41 7.29
N ASP A 309 19.97 4.39 7.15
CA ASP A 309 20.91 4.17 8.25
C ASP A 309 21.01 5.38 9.20
N ILE A 310 21.27 6.58 8.66
CA ILE A 310 21.62 7.76 9.47
C ILE A 310 20.40 8.50 10.03
N TYR A 311 19.36 8.71 9.23
CA TYR A 311 18.20 9.51 9.66
C TYR A 311 17.09 8.65 10.29
N TRP A 312 16.91 7.42 9.79
CA TRP A 312 15.85 6.52 10.26
C TRP A 312 16.35 5.33 11.09
N ASN A 313 17.66 5.18 11.32
CA ASN A 313 18.24 4.08 12.12
C ASN A 313 17.72 2.67 11.74
N VAL A 314 17.46 2.46 10.45
CA VAL A 314 17.01 1.18 9.89
C VAL A 314 18.19 0.23 9.84
N GLY A 315 18.00 -0.97 10.37
CA GLY A 315 19.04 -1.99 10.41
C GLY A 315 18.61 -3.21 11.19
N PHE A 316 19.34 -4.31 11.02
CA PHE A 316 19.01 -5.58 11.65
C PHE A 316 18.96 -5.45 13.19
N LEU A 317 17.79 -5.69 13.75
CA LEU A 317 17.45 -5.66 15.17
C LEU A 317 17.72 -4.32 15.90
N ARG A 318 18.02 -3.23 15.19
CA ARG A 318 18.34 -1.93 15.81
C ARG A 318 17.17 -1.31 16.59
N TYR A 319 15.95 -1.70 16.26
CA TYR A 319 14.73 -1.19 16.90
C TYR A 319 14.28 -1.99 18.14
N TYR A 320 14.98 -3.08 18.49
CA TYR A 320 14.57 -3.98 19.58
C TYR A 320 15.01 -3.45 20.94
N GLU A 321 14.33 -2.41 21.42
CA GLU A 321 14.53 -1.80 22.73
C GLU A 321 13.25 -1.94 23.59
N LEU A 322 13.38 -2.04 24.92
CA LEU A 322 12.23 -2.20 25.82
C LEU A 322 11.22 -1.04 25.73
N LYS A 323 11.69 0.18 25.44
CA LYS A 323 10.82 1.35 25.25
C LYS A 323 9.90 1.23 24.03
N GLN A 324 10.22 0.35 23.07
CA GLN A 324 9.43 0.15 21.85
C GLN A 324 8.32 -0.89 22.00
N VAL A 325 8.18 -1.54 23.17
CA VAL A 325 7.14 -2.55 23.42
C VAL A 325 5.73 -2.09 23.00
N PRO A 326 5.28 -0.84 23.26
CA PRO A 326 3.98 -0.36 22.76
C PRO A 326 3.84 -0.44 21.24
N ASN A 327 4.90 -0.15 20.49
CA ASN A 327 4.92 -0.19 19.02
C ASN A 327 4.86 -1.63 18.50
N PHE A 328 5.49 -2.58 19.20
CA PHE A 328 5.33 -4.00 18.90
C PHE A 328 3.90 -4.48 19.14
N LEU A 329 3.27 -4.06 20.24
CA LEU A 329 1.86 -4.38 20.52
C LEU A 329 0.94 -3.80 19.45
N LEU A 330 1.22 -2.58 18.98
CA LEU A 330 0.46 -1.92 17.92
C LEU A 330 0.57 -2.66 16.58
N ALA A 331 1.73 -3.24 16.26
CA ALA A 331 1.94 -4.01 15.03
C ALA A 331 1.57 -5.51 15.15
N ALA A 332 1.39 -6.03 16.37
CA ALA A 332 1.17 -7.45 16.61
C ALA A 332 -0.03 -8.02 15.83
N PRO A 333 -1.20 -7.35 15.72
CA PRO A 333 -2.34 -7.93 15.01
C PRO A 333 -2.05 -8.26 13.53
N VAL A 334 -1.39 -7.37 12.79
CA VAL A 334 -1.05 -7.62 11.38
C VAL A 334 0.00 -8.72 11.24
N ALA A 335 1.00 -8.73 12.14
CA ALA A 335 2.04 -9.74 12.16
C ALA A 335 1.47 -11.14 12.44
N ILE A 336 0.58 -11.25 13.45
CA ILE A 336 -0.11 -12.48 13.81
C ILE A 336 -0.99 -12.95 12.64
N LEU A 337 -1.72 -12.06 11.96
CA LEU A 337 -2.55 -12.42 10.81
C LEU A 337 -1.73 -13.03 9.67
N VAL A 338 -0.59 -12.42 9.31
CA VAL A 338 0.28 -12.94 8.23
C VAL A 338 1.00 -14.22 8.66
N ALA A 339 1.46 -14.30 9.91
CA ALA A 339 2.06 -15.52 10.45
C ALA A 339 1.06 -16.68 10.48
N TRP A 340 -0.19 -16.43 10.89
CA TRP A 340 -1.27 -17.41 10.89
C TRP A 340 -1.64 -17.85 9.47
N ALA A 341 -1.77 -16.90 8.53
CA ALA A 341 -1.97 -17.19 7.12
C ALA A 341 -0.88 -18.13 6.57
N THR A 342 0.37 -17.83 6.91
CA THR A 342 1.54 -18.62 6.50
C THR A 342 1.51 -20.02 7.10
N TRP A 343 1.29 -20.12 8.41
CA TRP A 343 1.18 -21.39 9.12
C TRP A 343 0.07 -22.28 8.55
N THR A 344 -1.14 -21.73 8.38
CA THR A 344 -2.30 -22.46 7.84
C THR A 344 -2.03 -22.99 6.43
N TYR A 345 -1.40 -22.18 5.58
CA TYR A 345 -1.11 -22.61 4.21
C TYR A 345 0.00 -23.67 4.15
N VAL A 346 1.09 -23.49 4.89
CA VAL A 346 2.24 -24.41 4.93
C VAL A 346 1.83 -25.78 5.48
N THR A 347 1.03 -25.80 6.54
CA THR A 347 0.52 -27.05 7.14
C THR A 347 -0.46 -27.78 6.23
N THR A 348 -1.25 -27.06 5.42
CA THR A 348 -2.17 -27.66 4.44
C THR A 348 -1.42 -28.18 3.20
N HIS A 349 -0.38 -27.47 2.74
CA HIS A 349 0.33 -27.75 1.49
C HIS A 349 1.86 -27.87 1.66
N PRO A 350 2.38 -28.78 2.51
CA PRO A 350 3.81 -28.85 2.81
C PRO A 350 4.65 -29.19 1.57
N TRP A 351 4.18 -30.10 0.72
CA TRP A 351 4.86 -30.47 -0.53
C TRP A 351 4.91 -29.34 -1.56
N LEU A 352 3.87 -28.51 -1.64
CA LEU A 352 3.87 -27.35 -2.53
C LEU A 352 4.93 -26.34 -2.07
N CYS A 353 5.03 -26.12 -0.75
CA CYS A 353 6.02 -25.22 -0.17
C CYS A 353 7.44 -25.73 -0.38
N LEU A 354 7.70 -27.03 -0.16
CA LEU A 354 9.01 -27.65 -0.41
C LEU A 354 9.44 -27.58 -1.88
N THR A 355 8.49 -27.67 -2.80
CA THR A 355 8.76 -27.57 -4.25
C THR A 355 8.66 -26.15 -4.78
N LEU A 356 8.44 -25.15 -3.92
CA LEU A 356 8.19 -23.74 -4.26
C LEU A 356 7.08 -23.56 -5.32
N GLY A 357 6.13 -24.49 -5.41
CA GLY A 357 5.13 -24.52 -6.47
C GLY A 357 5.70 -24.65 -7.90
N MET A 358 6.96 -25.05 -8.03
CA MET A 358 7.66 -25.21 -9.31
C MET A 358 7.40 -26.57 -9.97
N HIS A 359 7.07 -27.60 -9.18
CA HIS A 359 6.87 -28.96 -9.69
C HIS A 359 5.40 -29.24 -10.08
N ARG A 360 5.10 -29.19 -11.39
CA ARG A 360 3.78 -29.55 -11.95
C ARG A 360 3.63 -31.06 -12.15
N SER A 361 3.29 -31.78 -11.07
CA SER A 361 2.82 -33.18 -11.18
C SER A 361 1.41 -33.25 -11.79
N LYS A 362 1.03 -34.39 -12.39
CA LYS A 362 -0.38 -34.67 -12.77
C LYS A 362 -1.34 -34.41 -11.59
N LYS A 363 -0.90 -34.68 -10.36
CA LYS A 363 -1.65 -34.42 -9.11
C LYS A 363 -1.84 -32.91 -8.83
N SER A 364 -0.89 -32.06 -9.22
CA SER A 364 -0.94 -30.59 -9.08
C SER A 364 -1.94 -29.95 -10.06
N LYS A 365 -2.09 -30.49 -11.29
CA LYS A 365 -3.14 -30.04 -12.22
C LYS A 365 -4.55 -30.37 -11.71
N THR A 366 -4.71 -31.48 -11.01
CA THR A 366 -5.97 -31.83 -10.33
C THR A 366 -6.24 -30.92 -9.13
N LEU A 367 -5.21 -30.63 -8.32
CA LEU A 367 -5.28 -29.70 -7.18
C LEU A 367 -5.61 -28.26 -7.60
N GLU A 368 -5.00 -27.74 -8.68
CA GLU A 368 -5.35 -26.45 -9.26
C GLU A 368 -6.82 -26.37 -9.70
N LYS A 369 -7.48 -27.49 -10.01
CA LYS A 369 -8.91 -27.54 -10.34
C LYS A 369 -9.80 -27.78 -9.12
N ALA A 370 -9.26 -28.33 -8.03
CA ALA A 370 -10.05 -28.83 -6.90
C ALA A 370 -10.25 -27.81 -5.77
N ASP A 371 -9.27 -26.94 -5.50
CA ASP A 371 -9.31 -26.07 -4.31
C ASP A 371 -9.47 -24.57 -4.67
N PRO A 372 -10.71 -24.07 -4.85
CA PRO A 372 -10.98 -22.64 -4.89
C PRO A 372 -10.84 -22.01 -3.50
N GLY A 373 -10.38 -20.76 -3.46
CA GLY A 373 -10.23 -19.94 -2.26
C GLY A 373 -8.77 -19.72 -1.84
N PHE A 374 -8.59 -19.23 -0.62
CA PHE A 374 -7.29 -18.88 -0.05
C PHE A 374 -6.28 -20.03 0.00
N LEU A 375 -6.75 -21.26 0.18
CA LEU A 375 -5.89 -22.45 0.20
C LEU A 375 -5.47 -22.92 -1.19
N GLY A 376 -5.94 -22.28 -2.27
CA GLY A 376 -5.59 -22.66 -3.63
C GLY A 376 -4.10 -22.43 -3.95
N PRO A 377 -3.48 -23.27 -4.81
CA PRO A 377 -2.04 -23.26 -5.08
C PRO A 377 -1.51 -21.93 -5.65
N ARG A 378 -2.37 -21.12 -6.29
CA ARG A 378 -2.01 -19.81 -6.87
C ARG A 378 -1.69 -18.75 -5.82
N VAL A 379 -2.20 -18.91 -4.59
CA VAL A 379 -1.97 -17.98 -3.48
C VAL A 379 -0.52 -18.05 -2.97
N PHE A 380 0.18 -19.16 -3.24
CA PHE A 380 1.53 -19.42 -2.75
C PHE A 380 2.51 -18.25 -2.95
N VAL A 381 2.61 -17.71 -4.17
CA VAL A 381 3.58 -16.62 -4.45
C VAL A 381 3.26 -15.34 -3.68
N TYR A 382 1.98 -15.02 -3.50
CA TYR A 382 1.52 -13.86 -2.74
C TYR A 382 1.79 -14.04 -1.23
N LEU A 383 1.68 -15.28 -0.74
CA LEU A 383 2.00 -15.64 0.63
C LEU A 383 3.50 -15.56 0.92
N VAL A 384 4.34 -16.10 0.02
CA VAL A 384 5.80 -15.97 0.13
C VAL A 384 6.20 -14.49 0.16
N HIS A 385 5.63 -13.68 -0.73
CA HIS A 385 5.83 -12.24 -0.73
C HIS A 385 5.43 -11.61 0.63
N ALA A 386 4.25 -11.93 1.16
CA ALA A 386 3.81 -11.43 2.46
C ALA A 386 4.75 -11.85 3.62
N ALA A 387 5.22 -13.10 3.62
CA ALA A 387 6.12 -13.62 4.64
C ALA A 387 7.51 -12.96 4.57
N VAL A 388 8.05 -12.74 3.37
CA VAL A 388 9.32 -12.01 3.18
C VAL A 388 9.20 -10.57 3.67
N LEU A 389 8.11 -9.88 3.32
CA LEU A 389 7.87 -8.52 3.81
C LEU A 389 7.68 -8.47 5.33
N LEU A 390 6.98 -9.44 5.92
CA LEU A 390 6.82 -9.54 7.38
C LEU A 390 8.18 -9.74 8.05
N LEU A 391 8.98 -10.68 7.54
CA LEU A 391 10.30 -10.99 8.09
C LEU A 391 11.21 -9.75 8.02
N PHE A 392 11.35 -9.14 6.84
CA PHE A 392 12.14 -7.93 6.67
C PHE A 392 11.62 -6.76 7.50
N GLY A 393 10.31 -6.51 7.50
CA GLY A 393 9.69 -5.43 8.24
C GLY A 393 9.82 -5.59 9.76
N SER A 394 9.80 -6.83 10.26
CA SER A 394 10.00 -7.12 11.69
C SER A 394 11.45 -6.96 12.13
N LEU A 395 12.41 -7.39 11.30
CA LEU A 395 13.82 -7.47 11.68
C LEU A 395 14.61 -6.21 11.36
N CYS A 396 14.26 -5.48 10.30
CA CYS A 396 15.10 -4.42 9.76
C CYS A 396 14.48 -3.02 9.86
N ILE A 397 13.15 -2.91 9.93
CA ILE A 397 12.42 -1.63 9.93
C ILE A 397 11.81 -1.39 11.32
N HIS A 398 11.49 -0.14 11.63
CA HIS A 398 10.61 0.22 12.74
C HIS A 398 9.27 -0.52 12.64
N VAL A 399 8.99 -1.35 13.65
CA VAL A 399 7.89 -2.33 13.62
C VAL A 399 6.50 -1.67 13.57
N GLN A 400 6.35 -0.44 14.08
CA GLN A 400 5.10 0.33 13.96
C GLN A 400 4.61 0.46 12.50
N VAL A 401 5.55 0.62 11.55
CA VAL A 401 5.26 0.82 10.12
C VAL A 401 4.71 -0.45 9.45
N LEU A 402 4.78 -1.61 10.11
CA LEU A 402 4.41 -2.89 9.53
C LEU A 402 2.96 -2.95 9.03
N THR A 403 2.03 -2.30 9.74
CA THR A 403 0.60 -2.25 9.36
C THR A 403 0.41 -1.58 8.01
N ARG A 404 0.96 -0.37 7.82
CA ARG A 404 0.88 0.34 6.54
C ARG A 404 1.70 -0.35 5.45
N PHE A 405 2.87 -0.88 5.79
CA PHE A 405 3.77 -1.56 4.88
C PHE A 405 3.13 -2.80 4.24
N LEU A 406 2.57 -3.71 5.05
CA LEU A 406 1.89 -4.90 4.55
C LEU A 406 0.55 -4.54 3.90
N GLY A 407 -0.17 -3.57 4.47
CA GLY A 407 -1.48 -3.12 4.01
C GLY A 407 -1.51 -2.62 2.56
N SER A 408 -0.44 -1.97 2.09
CA SER A 408 -0.35 -1.50 0.70
C SER A 408 0.38 -2.45 -0.25
N SER A 409 1.09 -3.46 0.28
CA SER A 409 2.03 -4.26 -0.52
C SER A 409 1.54 -5.66 -0.86
N THR A 410 0.67 -6.26 -0.03
CA THR A 410 0.23 -7.64 -0.24
C THR A 410 -1.28 -7.81 -0.11
N PRO A 411 -1.92 -8.63 -0.96
CA PRO A 411 -3.35 -8.93 -0.83
C PRO A 411 -3.66 -9.89 0.34
N ILE A 412 -2.65 -10.58 0.88
CA ILE A 412 -2.83 -11.65 1.89
C ILE A 412 -3.47 -11.14 3.17
N VAL A 413 -3.13 -9.92 3.61
CA VAL A 413 -3.72 -9.29 4.80
C VAL A 413 -5.23 -9.05 4.68
N TYR A 414 -5.79 -9.17 3.47
CA TYR A 414 -7.22 -9.05 3.21
C TYR A 414 -7.86 -10.38 2.83
N TRP A 415 -7.18 -11.21 2.03
CA TRP A 415 -7.69 -12.51 1.61
C TRP A 415 -7.79 -13.51 2.75
N PHE A 416 -6.81 -13.55 3.66
CA PHE A 416 -6.83 -14.50 4.76
C PHE A 416 -7.96 -14.20 5.77
N PRO A 417 -8.15 -12.95 6.24
CA PRO A 417 -9.33 -12.63 7.03
C PRO A 417 -10.65 -12.90 6.32
N ALA A 418 -10.75 -12.63 5.01
CA ALA A 418 -11.94 -12.96 4.22
C ALA A 418 -12.24 -14.48 4.21
N TYR A 419 -11.20 -15.31 4.09
CA TYR A 419 -11.29 -16.75 4.21
C TYR A 419 -11.76 -17.20 5.60
N LEU A 420 -11.23 -16.60 6.67
CA LEU A 420 -11.64 -16.91 8.05
C LEU A 420 -13.11 -16.54 8.29
N LEU A 421 -13.55 -15.35 7.85
CA LEU A 421 -14.93 -14.91 7.97
C LEU A 421 -15.88 -15.89 7.26
N GLN A 422 -15.56 -16.30 6.04
CA GLN A 422 -16.41 -17.23 5.29
C GLN A 422 -16.47 -18.63 5.93
N ASN A 423 -15.36 -19.12 6.48
CA ASN A 423 -15.31 -20.46 7.08
C ASN A 423 -16.01 -20.54 8.43
N GLN A 424 -15.89 -19.51 9.26
CA GLN A 424 -16.40 -19.50 10.63
C GLN A 424 -17.89 -19.17 10.70
N GLU A 425 -18.44 -18.50 9.68
CA GLU A 425 -19.83 -18.02 9.71
C GLU A 425 -20.74 -18.75 8.70
N PRO A 426 -21.62 -19.66 9.18
CA PRO A 426 -22.54 -20.42 8.32
C PRO A 426 -23.45 -19.55 7.47
N LEU A 427 -23.79 -18.34 7.92
CA LEU A 427 -24.62 -17.38 7.17
C LEU A 427 -23.90 -16.82 5.94
N LEU A 428 -22.57 -16.66 5.99
CA LEU A 428 -21.78 -16.26 4.83
C LEU A 428 -21.56 -17.45 3.87
N ARG A 429 -21.59 -18.66 4.42
CA ARG A 429 -21.51 -19.95 3.71
C ARG A 429 -22.83 -20.33 3.02
N SER A 430 -23.99 -20.12 3.64
CA SER A 430 -25.31 -20.52 3.10
C SER A 430 -25.69 -19.77 1.84
N LEU A 431 -25.22 -18.53 1.69
CA LEU A 431 -25.30 -17.80 0.44
C LEU A 431 -24.68 -18.63 -0.71
N GLU A 432 -23.73 -19.56 -0.50
CA GLU A 432 -22.96 -20.30 -1.56
C GLU A 432 -23.85 -21.05 -2.53
N THR A 433 -25.04 -21.42 -2.07
CA THR A 433 -26.03 -22.18 -2.83
C THR A 433 -26.88 -21.33 -3.78
N VAL A 434 -26.82 -20.00 -3.67
CA VAL A 434 -27.58 -19.08 -4.51
C VAL A 434 -26.64 -18.41 -5.52
N PRO A 435 -26.87 -18.60 -6.84
CA PRO A 435 -26.19 -17.83 -7.88
C PRO A 435 -26.34 -16.34 -7.56
N TRP A 436 -25.27 -15.55 -7.69
CA TRP A 436 -25.31 -14.12 -7.41
C TRP A 436 -26.27 -13.41 -8.37
N LYS A 437 -27.54 -13.37 -8.00
CA LYS A 437 -28.52 -12.43 -8.55
C LYS A 437 -28.47 -11.20 -7.65
N PRO A 438 -28.38 -9.99 -8.21
CA PRO A 438 -28.87 -8.84 -7.48
C PRO A 438 -30.32 -9.19 -7.13
N LEU A 439 -30.71 -9.09 -5.86
CA LEU A 439 -32.13 -9.05 -5.51
C LEU A 439 -32.71 -7.78 -6.15
N ALA A 440 -33.05 -7.89 -7.43
CA ALA A 440 -34.07 -7.09 -8.06
C ALA A 440 -35.39 -7.42 -7.37
N GLY A 441 -36.26 -6.41 -7.33
CA GLY A 441 -37.41 -6.27 -6.44
C GLY A 441 -38.22 -7.54 -6.17
N ASP A 442 -38.82 -7.48 -4.98
CA ASP A 442 -39.93 -8.28 -4.47
C ASP A 442 -39.52 -9.34 -3.44
N SER A 443 -39.48 -8.92 -2.18
CA SER A 443 -39.68 -9.82 -1.04
C SER A 443 -40.54 -9.17 0.05
N LEU A 444 -41.39 -10.02 0.63
CA LEU A 444 -42.45 -9.78 1.60
C LEU A 444 -42.03 -8.96 2.85
N PRO A 445 -43.00 -8.32 3.54
CA PRO A 445 -42.72 -7.40 4.63
C PRO A 445 -42.21 -8.14 5.87
N GLY A 446 -40.98 -7.87 6.32
CA GLY A 446 -40.54 -8.27 7.67
C GLY A 446 -39.05 -8.27 7.97
N GLN A 447 -38.15 -8.48 7.00
CA GLN A 447 -36.70 -8.51 7.27
C GLN A 447 -35.92 -7.76 6.19
N LYS A 448 -35.59 -6.49 6.46
CA LYS A 448 -34.62 -5.74 5.68
C LYS A 448 -33.21 -6.27 5.98
N ILE A 449 -32.73 -7.22 5.19
CA ILE A 449 -31.30 -7.58 5.18
C ILE A 449 -30.57 -6.43 4.49
N PRO A 450 -29.59 -5.77 5.14
CA PRO A 450 -28.90 -4.64 4.52
C PRO A 450 -28.12 -5.09 3.29
N ARG A 451 -28.16 -4.28 2.22
CA ARG A 451 -27.49 -4.52 0.92
C ARG A 451 -25.96 -4.74 1.02
N ASN A 452 -25.34 -4.33 2.13
CA ASN A 452 -23.92 -4.53 2.41
C ASN A 452 -23.75 -5.62 3.49
N SER A 453 -23.26 -6.79 3.10
CA SER A 453 -23.06 -7.93 4.00
C SER A 453 -22.22 -7.60 5.24
N ILE A 454 -21.20 -6.74 5.13
CA ILE A 454 -20.37 -6.34 6.28
C ILE A 454 -21.11 -5.41 7.25
N MET A 455 -21.98 -4.50 6.79
CA MET A 455 -22.81 -3.71 7.72
C MET A 455 -23.81 -4.60 8.46
N GLY A 456 -24.28 -5.67 7.80
CA GLY A 456 -25.04 -6.74 8.47
C GLY A 456 -24.23 -7.48 9.53
N LEU A 457 -22.92 -7.72 9.29
CA LEU A 457 -22.00 -8.32 10.27
C LEU A 457 -21.78 -7.43 11.49
N VAL A 458 -21.76 -6.10 11.33
CA VAL A 458 -21.60 -5.18 12.47
C VAL A 458 -22.88 -5.12 13.31
N TYR A 459 -24.06 -5.16 12.69
CA TYR A 459 -25.34 -5.09 13.40
C TYR A 459 -25.61 -6.32 14.28
N ASN A 460 -25.17 -7.51 13.86
CA ASN A 460 -25.34 -8.77 14.59
C ASN A 460 -24.08 -9.21 15.38
N TRP A 461 -23.27 -8.25 15.84
CA TRP A 461 -21.95 -8.50 16.47
C TRP A 461 -21.92 -9.62 17.52
N LYS A 462 -22.97 -9.71 18.36
CA LYS A 462 -23.05 -10.68 19.47
C LYS A 462 -23.34 -12.12 19.04
N THR A 463 -23.73 -12.37 17.79
CA THR A 463 -24.06 -13.72 17.30
C THR A 463 -22.91 -14.39 16.55
N TYR A 464 -21.85 -13.65 16.21
CA TYR A 464 -20.71 -14.18 15.45
C TYR A 464 -19.65 -14.88 16.31
N SER A 465 -18.82 -15.72 15.70
CA SER A 465 -17.70 -16.39 16.36
C SER A 465 -16.68 -15.40 16.95
N LEU A 466 -15.90 -15.85 17.94
CA LEU A 466 -14.85 -15.03 18.56
C LEU A 466 -13.83 -14.53 17.53
N VAL A 467 -13.43 -15.39 16.58
CA VAL A 467 -12.47 -15.06 15.52
C VAL A 467 -13.00 -13.91 14.65
N THR A 468 -14.26 -13.99 14.22
CA THR A 468 -14.91 -12.94 13.43
C THR A 468 -14.94 -11.60 14.17
N ARG A 469 -15.29 -11.60 15.47
CA ARG A 469 -15.30 -10.39 16.30
C ARG A 469 -13.90 -9.79 16.46
N CYS A 470 -12.88 -10.62 16.66
CA CYS A 470 -11.50 -10.14 16.77
C CYS A 470 -11.01 -9.50 15.48
N ILE A 471 -11.27 -10.12 14.32
CA ILE A 471 -10.88 -9.59 13.00
C ILE A 471 -11.58 -8.27 12.72
N LEU A 472 -12.92 -8.25 12.77
CA LEU A 472 -13.68 -7.03 12.48
C LEU A 472 -13.38 -5.94 13.53
N GLY A 473 -13.12 -6.35 14.77
CA GLY A 473 -12.81 -5.44 15.87
C GLY A 473 -11.49 -4.74 15.61
N TYR A 474 -10.47 -5.50 15.25
CA TYR A 474 -9.18 -5.00 14.81
C TYR A 474 -9.30 -4.03 13.63
N PHE A 475 -9.99 -4.42 12.55
CA PHE A 475 -10.14 -3.58 11.35
C PHE A 475 -10.84 -2.26 11.68
N LEU A 476 -11.98 -2.30 12.36
CA LEU A 476 -12.77 -1.11 12.68
C LEU A 476 -12.10 -0.22 13.74
N SER A 477 -11.47 -0.82 14.76
CA SER A 477 -10.81 -0.05 15.81
C SER A 477 -9.57 0.66 15.26
N TYR A 478 -8.73 -0.01 14.46
CA TYR A 478 -7.57 0.64 13.85
C TYR A 478 -7.99 1.66 12.79
N TRP A 479 -9.04 1.38 12.02
CA TRP A 479 -9.59 2.34 11.07
C TRP A 479 -10.01 3.65 11.74
N LEU A 480 -10.71 3.57 12.88
CA LEU A 480 -11.18 4.75 13.61
C LEU A 480 -10.08 5.42 14.44
N LEU A 481 -9.35 4.65 15.24
CA LEU A 481 -8.28 5.16 16.10
C LEU A 481 -7.13 5.73 15.26
N GLY A 482 -6.79 5.09 14.15
CA GLY A 482 -5.76 5.60 13.26
C GLY A 482 -6.12 6.93 12.64
N LEU A 483 -7.39 7.13 12.28
CA LEU A 483 -7.86 8.41 11.78
C LEU A 483 -7.82 9.49 12.88
N LEU A 484 -8.31 9.16 14.08
CA LEU A 484 -8.35 10.08 15.21
C LEU A 484 -6.93 10.50 15.64
N LEU A 485 -6.01 9.55 15.77
CA LEU A 485 -4.66 9.84 16.26
C LEU A 485 -3.80 10.56 15.21
N HIS A 486 -3.77 10.03 13.98
CA HIS A 486 -2.93 10.59 12.91
C HIS A 486 -3.33 12.02 12.54
N CYS A 487 -4.64 12.28 12.40
CA CYS A 487 -5.13 13.60 12.00
C CYS A 487 -4.87 14.68 13.04
N ASN A 488 -4.59 14.32 14.29
CA ASN A 488 -4.31 15.25 15.40
C ASN A 488 -2.85 15.17 15.88
N PHE A 489 -1.93 14.77 15.00
CA PHE A 489 -0.48 14.68 15.25
C PHE A 489 -0.09 13.79 16.45
N LEU A 490 -0.97 12.85 16.84
CA LEU A 490 -0.68 11.83 17.84
C LEU A 490 0.00 10.63 17.19
N PRO A 491 0.96 9.98 17.87
CA PRO A 491 1.68 8.84 17.31
C PRO A 491 0.72 7.74 16.86
N TRP A 492 0.87 7.31 15.61
CA TRP A 492 0.14 6.21 15.01
C TRP A 492 1.06 5.43 14.05
N THR A 493 0.77 4.14 13.87
CA THR A 493 1.56 3.10 13.17
C THR A 493 2.51 3.59 12.08
#